data_AF-A0A3R9XH47-F1
#
_entry.id   AF-A0A3R9XH47-F1
#
_cell.length_a   1.000
_cell.length_b   1.000
_cell.length_c   1.000
_cell.angle_alpha   90.00
_cell.angle_beta   90.00
_cell.angle_gamma   90.00
#
_symmetry.space_group_name_H-M   'P 1'
#
loop_
_entity.id
_entity.type
_entity.pdbx_description
1 polymer ?
#
loop_
_entity_poly.entity_id
_entity_poly.type
_entity_poly.pdbx_seq_one_letter_code
_entity_poly.pdbx_strand_id
1 'polypeptide(L)'
;MSLSSQMGIGFMRTLAHVPLPLVRGFGAFLGRVLHVVAARRRRVVDTNLALCFPHKSPEERRRIARETFVYVAQSWLDRSWLWHAPEETVAARLKVKGSAREIDEIANGSEPMILFAPHFYGLDAAATALTMHTARPSTTIYTTQRDPLVDEWIREGRKRFGNVIALNRVDGIKPIVAGLRKGGLLYLLPDMDFGRDQTVFVPFYGVPASTVPSLSRFARLGRAKVVPVVSKLTRDGYEIEVLPAWRDFPSEDVVADTALMNVRLQGYIDTMPSQYYWVHRRFKTRPDGAAPVY
;
A
#
# COMPACT_ATOMS: atom_id res chain seq x y z
N MET A 1 -5.75 -12.13 -26.90
CA MET A 1 -4.70 -11.91 -25.88
C MET A 1 -3.81 -10.76 -26.34
N SER A 2 -3.45 -9.83 -25.44
CA SER A 2 -2.65 -8.65 -25.80
C SER A 2 -1.16 -9.02 -25.92
N LEU A 3 -0.58 -8.89 -27.13
CA LEU A 3 0.84 -9.14 -27.38
C LEU A 3 1.74 -8.26 -26.51
N SER A 4 1.35 -7.00 -26.29
CA SER A 4 2.09 -6.09 -25.42
C SER A 4 2.14 -6.57 -23.97
N SER A 5 1.05 -7.18 -23.48
CA SER A 5 0.97 -7.72 -22.13
C SER A 5 1.84 -8.97 -21.99
N GLN A 6 1.87 -9.84 -23.00
CA GLN A 6 2.78 -11.00 -23.03
C GLN A 6 4.25 -10.56 -23.02
N MET A 7 4.63 -9.60 -23.87
CA MET A 7 5.99 -9.06 -23.90
C MET A 7 6.37 -8.39 -22.58
N GLY A 8 5.45 -7.63 -21.98
CA GLY A 8 5.66 -6.99 -20.67
C GLY A 8 5.89 -8.01 -19.55
N ILE A 9 5.07 -9.07 -19.49
CA ILE A 9 5.24 -10.15 -18.50
C ILE A 9 6.55 -10.91 -18.75
N GLY A 10 6.88 -11.21 -20.01
CA GLY A 10 8.15 -11.83 -20.39
C GLY A 10 9.35 -10.99 -19.94
N PHE A 11 9.30 -9.68 -20.18
CA PHE A 11 10.32 -8.74 -19.70
C PHE A 11 10.47 -8.79 -18.16
N MET A 12 9.36 -8.80 -17.42
CA MET A 12 9.39 -8.90 -15.95
C MET A 12 9.99 -10.22 -15.47
N ARG A 13 9.74 -11.33 -16.15
CA ARG A 13 10.36 -12.63 -15.83
C ARG A 13 11.87 -12.60 -16.07
N THR A 14 12.32 -12.07 -17.19
CA THR A 14 13.76 -11.93 -17.48
C THR A 14 14.46 -11.04 -16.46
N LEU A 15 13.82 -9.93 -16.08
CA LEU A 15 14.37 -8.97 -15.11
C LEU A 15 14.57 -9.57 -13.71
N ALA A 16 13.86 -10.65 -13.37
CA ALA A 16 13.99 -11.33 -12.08
C ALA A 16 15.38 -11.95 -11.85
N HIS A 17 16.11 -12.26 -12.93
CA HIS A 17 17.46 -12.83 -12.88
C HIS A 17 18.56 -11.75 -12.91
N VAL A 18 18.20 -10.48 -13.05
CA VAL A 18 19.14 -9.37 -13.12
C VAL A 18 19.53 -8.91 -11.70
N PRO A 19 20.81 -8.61 -11.43
CA PRO A 19 21.24 -8.06 -10.14
C PRO A 19 20.43 -6.83 -9.73
N LEU A 20 19.95 -6.79 -8.48
CA LEU A 20 19.09 -5.72 -7.96
C LEU A 20 19.63 -4.31 -8.22
N PRO A 21 20.94 -4.00 -8.06
CA PRO A 21 21.45 -2.66 -8.35
C PRO A 21 21.20 -2.20 -9.79
N LEU A 22 21.25 -3.10 -10.77
CA LEU A 22 20.98 -2.78 -12.17
C LEU A 22 19.49 -2.52 -12.40
N VAL A 23 18.62 -3.37 -11.84
CA VAL A 23 17.16 -3.18 -11.87
C VAL A 23 16.78 -1.83 -11.25
N ARG A 24 17.38 -1.50 -10.10
CA ARG A 24 17.16 -0.25 -9.37
C ARG A 24 17.73 0.97 -10.08
N GLY A 25 18.90 0.84 -10.71
CA GLY A 25 19.50 1.89 -11.53
C GLY A 25 18.62 2.22 -12.73
N PHE A 26 18.14 1.18 -13.43
CA PHE A 26 17.19 1.34 -14.52
C PHE A 26 15.86 1.96 -14.05
N GLY A 27 15.32 1.50 -12.92
CA GLY A 27 14.14 2.10 -12.30
C GLY A 27 14.33 3.57 -11.92
N ALA A 28 15.50 3.96 -11.41
CA ALA A 28 15.81 5.35 -11.09
C ALA A 28 15.89 6.22 -12.35
N PHE A 29 16.49 5.71 -13.43
CA PHE A 29 16.49 6.39 -14.72
C PHE A 29 15.06 6.56 -15.25
N LEU A 30 14.27 5.49 -15.31
CA LEU A 30 12.87 5.53 -15.74
C LEU A 30 12.04 6.49 -14.89
N GLY A 31 12.22 6.49 -13.57
CA GLY A 31 11.55 7.41 -12.67
C GLY A 31 11.84 8.88 -12.97
N ARG A 32 13.11 9.23 -13.26
CA ARG A 32 13.48 10.59 -13.67
C ARG A 32 12.83 10.97 -15.01
N VAL A 33 12.81 10.07 -15.98
CA VAL A 33 12.13 10.28 -17.27
C VAL A 33 10.63 10.48 -17.03
N LEU A 34 9.98 9.61 -16.26
CA LEU A 34 8.55 9.68 -15.93
C LEU A 34 8.20 11.00 -15.23
N HIS A 35 9.03 11.49 -14.33
CA HIS A 35 8.82 12.78 -13.69
C HIS A 35 8.75 13.93 -14.71
N VAL A 36 9.53 13.87 -15.79
CA VAL A 36 9.52 14.90 -16.85
C VAL A 36 8.32 14.71 -17.78
N VAL A 37 8.09 13.49 -18.29
CA VAL A 37 7.09 13.24 -19.35
C VAL A 37 5.67 13.08 -18.84
N ALA A 38 5.47 12.56 -17.62
CA ALA A 38 4.15 12.34 -17.04
C ALA A 38 3.60 13.60 -16.36
N ALA A 39 3.59 14.74 -17.07
CA ALA A 39 3.29 16.06 -16.53
C ALA A 39 1.95 16.13 -15.75
N ARG A 40 0.90 15.43 -16.22
CA ARG A 40 -0.39 15.36 -15.51
C ARG A 40 -0.28 14.66 -14.16
N ARG A 41 0.54 13.60 -14.08
CA ARG A 41 0.76 12.88 -12.82
C ARG A 41 1.68 13.66 -11.89
N ARG A 42 2.69 14.35 -12.44
CA ARG A 42 3.54 15.25 -11.67
C ARG A 42 2.72 16.34 -10.98
N ARG A 43 1.78 16.97 -11.71
CA ARG A 43 0.84 17.94 -11.12
C ARG A 43 0.06 17.38 -9.91
N VAL A 44 -0.40 16.14 -9.97
CA VAL A 44 -1.09 15.50 -8.82
C VAL A 44 -0.16 15.38 -7.61
N VAL A 45 1.08 14.93 -7.81
CA VAL A 45 2.08 14.83 -6.75
C VAL A 45 2.39 16.21 -6.17
N ASP A 46 2.66 17.21 -7.03
CA ASP A 46 2.98 18.57 -6.60
C ASP A 46 1.81 19.20 -5.81
N THR A 47 0.57 19.05 -6.26
CA THR A 47 -0.63 19.50 -5.54
C THR A 47 -0.73 18.84 -4.16
N ASN A 48 -0.57 17.50 -4.10
CA ASN A 48 -0.64 16.78 -2.83
C ASN A 48 0.40 17.27 -1.84
N LEU A 49 1.67 17.37 -2.28
CA LEU A 49 2.76 17.83 -1.45
C LEU A 49 2.56 19.29 -1.02
N ALA A 50 1.96 20.12 -1.86
CA ALA A 50 1.65 21.50 -1.51
C ALA A 50 0.57 21.62 -0.44
N LEU A 51 -0.47 20.78 -0.52
CA LEU A 51 -1.54 20.71 0.47
C LEU A 51 -1.07 20.11 1.79
N CYS A 52 -0.28 19.03 1.76
CA CYS A 52 0.14 18.31 2.95
C CYS A 52 1.37 18.92 3.64
N PHE A 53 2.25 19.58 2.88
CA PHE A 53 3.49 20.16 3.39
C PHE A 53 3.64 21.64 3.05
N PRO A 54 2.69 22.51 3.47
CA PRO A 54 2.76 23.95 3.18
C PRO A 54 3.96 24.63 3.84
N HIS A 55 4.48 24.05 4.92
CA HIS A 55 5.67 24.53 5.64
C HIS A 55 6.99 24.18 4.95
N LYS A 56 6.99 23.28 3.95
CA LYS A 56 8.21 22.91 3.20
C LYS A 56 8.43 23.87 2.04
N SER A 57 9.69 24.19 1.80
CA SER A 57 10.07 25.04 0.67
C SER A 57 9.64 24.41 -0.67
N PRO A 58 9.47 25.22 -1.72
CA PRO A 58 9.25 24.69 -3.08
C PRO A 58 10.33 23.69 -3.52
N GLU A 59 11.60 23.92 -3.15
CA GLU A 59 12.74 23.04 -3.46
C GLU A 59 12.61 21.68 -2.76
N GLU A 60 12.24 21.68 -1.48
CA GLU A 60 12.05 20.45 -0.70
C GLU A 60 10.91 19.61 -1.28
N ARG A 61 9.77 20.23 -1.60
CA ARG A 61 8.63 19.54 -2.24
C ARG A 61 9.01 18.98 -3.61
N ARG A 62 9.78 19.73 -4.43
CA ARG A 62 10.29 19.23 -5.72
C ARG A 62 11.22 18.05 -5.56
N ARG A 63 12.08 18.02 -4.52
CA ARG A 63 12.94 16.87 -4.23
C ARG A 63 12.11 15.64 -3.89
N ILE A 64 11.13 15.77 -2.98
CA ILE A 64 10.21 14.70 -2.62
C ILE A 64 9.48 14.18 -3.87
N ALA A 65 8.94 15.09 -4.70
CA ALA A 65 8.26 14.71 -5.94
C ALA A 65 9.16 13.91 -6.88
N ARG A 66 10.42 14.31 -7.10
CA ARG A 66 11.35 13.58 -7.96
C ARG A 66 11.66 12.18 -7.41
N GLU A 67 11.90 12.07 -6.11
CA GLU A 67 12.14 10.78 -5.43
C GLU A 67 10.92 9.86 -5.53
N THR A 68 9.71 10.39 -5.37
CA THR A 68 8.45 9.65 -5.53
C THR A 68 8.38 8.94 -6.89
N PHE A 69 8.71 9.61 -7.99
CA PHE A 69 8.70 8.95 -9.31
C PHE A 69 9.78 7.88 -9.46
N VAL A 70 10.94 8.04 -8.82
CA VAL A 70 11.95 6.98 -8.73
C VAL A 70 11.39 5.76 -8.00
N TYR A 71 10.76 5.95 -6.84
CA TYR A 71 10.18 4.84 -6.08
C TYR A 71 9.01 4.17 -6.79
N VAL A 72 8.17 4.91 -7.52
CA VAL A 72 7.12 4.34 -8.39
C VAL A 72 7.71 3.36 -9.39
N ALA A 73 8.74 3.78 -10.13
CA ALA A 73 9.35 2.96 -11.17
C ALA A 73 10.10 1.76 -10.57
N GLN A 74 10.86 2.02 -9.51
CA GLN A 74 11.61 1.01 -8.79
C GLN A 74 10.70 -0.07 -8.17
N SER A 75 9.60 0.29 -7.50
CA SER A 75 8.69 -0.69 -6.92
C SER A 75 7.89 -1.45 -7.96
N TRP A 76 7.56 -0.82 -9.09
CA TRP A 76 6.94 -1.52 -10.22
C TRP A 76 7.88 -2.59 -10.79
N LEU A 77 9.15 -2.24 -11.03
CA LEU A 77 10.14 -3.19 -11.55
C LEU A 77 10.48 -4.28 -10.54
N ASP A 78 10.39 -4.04 -9.24
CA ASP A 78 10.66 -5.07 -8.23
C ASP A 78 9.73 -6.26 -8.27
N ARG A 79 8.52 -6.07 -8.80
CA ARG A 79 7.60 -7.19 -9.02
C ARG A 79 8.21 -8.28 -9.90
N SER A 80 9.27 -7.96 -10.66
CA SER A 80 10.08 -8.96 -11.37
C SER A 80 10.67 -9.96 -10.38
N TRP A 81 11.54 -9.53 -9.46
CA TRP A 81 12.17 -10.45 -8.52
C TRP A 81 11.21 -10.90 -7.41
N LEU A 82 10.28 -10.05 -6.97
CA LEU A 82 9.32 -10.42 -5.92
C LEU A 82 8.44 -11.60 -6.36
N TRP A 83 8.02 -11.65 -7.63
CA TRP A 83 7.09 -12.66 -8.13
C TRP A 83 7.74 -13.78 -8.94
N HIS A 84 8.98 -13.62 -9.40
CA HIS A 84 9.63 -14.62 -10.28
C HIS A 84 11.03 -15.10 -9.84
N ALA A 85 11.74 -14.39 -8.94
CA ALA A 85 13.05 -14.87 -8.45
C ALA A 85 12.88 -15.99 -7.40
N PRO A 86 13.88 -16.89 -7.18
CA PRO A 86 13.80 -17.94 -6.16
C PRO A 86 13.45 -17.41 -4.76
N GLU A 87 12.80 -18.25 -3.95
CA GLU A 87 12.30 -17.86 -2.62
C GLU A 87 13.41 -17.31 -1.72
N GLU A 88 14.60 -17.91 -1.76
CA GLU A 88 15.76 -17.50 -0.96
C GLU A 88 16.23 -16.09 -1.35
N THR A 89 16.12 -15.75 -2.64
CA THR A 89 16.44 -14.40 -3.14
C THR A 89 15.43 -13.38 -2.65
N VAL A 90 14.14 -13.76 -2.62
CA VAL A 90 13.07 -12.91 -2.10
C VAL A 90 13.26 -12.71 -0.59
N ALA A 91 13.42 -13.79 0.17
CA ALA A 91 13.62 -13.78 1.62
C ALA A 91 14.82 -12.91 2.02
N ALA A 92 15.95 -13.03 1.33
CA ALA A 92 17.15 -12.23 1.61
C ALA A 92 16.95 -10.72 1.43
N ARG A 93 15.96 -10.31 0.62
CA ARG A 93 15.65 -8.89 0.32
C ARG A 93 14.52 -8.32 1.16
N LEU A 94 13.81 -9.14 1.95
CA LEU A 94 12.69 -8.71 2.76
C LEU A 94 13.04 -8.84 4.25
N LYS A 95 13.15 -7.71 4.95
CA LYS A 95 13.52 -7.67 6.36
C LYS A 95 12.34 -7.23 7.20
N VAL A 96 11.76 -8.16 7.97
CA VAL A 96 10.69 -7.85 8.93
C VAL A 96 11.31 -7.42 10.26
N LYS A 97 10.83 -6.30 10.83
CA LYS A 97 11.29 -5.75 12.11
C LYS A 97 10.12 -5.12 12.89
N GLY A 98 10.35 -4.78 14.15
CA GLY A 98 9.40 -4.05 14.98
C GLY A 98 8.91 -4.89 16.17
N SER A 99 7.62 -4.85 16.45
CA SER A 99 7.00 -5.52 17.59
C SER A 99 7.12 -7.04 17.49
N ALA A 100 8.03 -7.63 18.27
CA ALA A 100 8.22 -9.09 18.32
C ALA A 100 6.91 -9.83 18.62
N ARG A 101 6.09 -9.28 19.53
CA ARG A 101 4.76 -9.83 19.85
C ARG A 101 3.84 -9.89 18.63
N GLU A 102 3.73 -8.80 17.87
CA GLU A 102 2.80 -8.78 16.72
C GLU A 102 3.35 -9.57 15.54
N ILE A 103 4.68 -9.64 15.37
CA ILE A 103 5.32 -10.49 14.37
C ILE A 103 5.03 -11.97 14.66
N ASP A 104 5.20 -12.40 15.92
CA ASP A 104 4.87 -13.77 16.32
C ASP A 104 3.38 -14.07 16.18
N GLU A 105 2.51 -13.13 16.56
CA GLU A 105 1.06 -13.29 16.36
C GLU A 105 0.71 -13.46 14.87
N ILE A 106 1.32 -12.68 13.98
CA ILE A 106 1.11 -12.83 12.52
C ILE A 106 1.57 -14.20 12.06
N ALA A 107 2.74 -14.67 12.52
CA ALA A 107 3.33 -15.92 12.06
C ALA A 107 2.59 -17.17 12.59
N ASN A 108 2.34 -17.19 13.90
CA ASN A 108 1.99 -18.39 14.67
C ASN A 108 0.68 -18.27 15.45
N GLY A 109 0.11 -17.07 15.54
CA GLY A 109 -1.08 -16.79 16.34
C GLY A 109 -2.40 -17.07 15.66
N SER A 110 -3.48 -16.66 16.31
CA SER A 110 -4.86 -16.85 15.85
C SER A 110 -5.79 -15.69 16.20
N GLU A 111 -5.29 -14.64 16.85
CA GLU A 111 -6.07 -13.46 17.18
C GLU A 111 -6.49 -12.74 15.89
N PRO A 112 -7.77 -12.42 15.67
CA PRO A 112 -8.21 -11.67 14.51
C PRO A 112 -7.43 -10.35 14.36
N MET A 113 -6.83 -10.11 13.19
CA MET A 113 -5.99 -8.93 12.98
C MET A 113 -6.26 -8.25 11.65
N ILE A 114 -6.34 -6.93 11.70
CA ILE A 114 -6.24 -6.09 10.51
C ILE A 114 -4.84 -5.50 10.46
N LEU A 115 -4.11 -5.85 9.40
CA LEU A 115 -2.85 -5.24 9.06
C LEU A 115 -3.15 -3.93 8.35
N PHE A 116 -3.02 -2.82 9.07
CA PHE A 116 -3.15 -1.47 8.49
C PHE A 116 -1.91 -1.19 7.65
N ALA A 117 -2.04 -1.36 6.34
CA ALA A 117 -0.98 -1.24 5.36
C ALA A 117 -1.23 -0.04 4.45
N PRO A 118 -0.86 1.18 4.86
CA PRO A 118 -1.04 2.36 4.01
C PRO A 118 -0.29 2.22 2.68
N HIS A 119 -0.75 2.95 1.65
CA HIS A 119 -0.16 2.85 0.31
C HIS A 119 1.23 3.50 0.26
N PHE A 120 2.24 2.82 0.79
CA PHE A 120 3.65 3.05 0.47
C PHE A 120 4.02 2.20 -0.74
N TYR A 121 5.04 2.63 -1.50
CA TYR A 121 5.42 1.94 -2.74
C TYR A 121 5.85 0.48 -2.54
N GLY A 122 6.25 0.09 -1.32
CA GLY A 122 6.61 -1.28 -0.97
C GLY A 122 5.45 -2.19 -0.54
N LEU A 123 4.18 -1.80 -0.75
CA LEU A 123 3.02 -2.55 -0.24
C LEU A 123 2.98 -4.04 -0.66
N ASP A 124 3.36 -4.37 -1.90
CA ASP A 124 3.37 -5.77 -2.36
C ASP A 124 4.53 -6.53 -1.68
N ALA A 125 5.67 -5.88 -1.45
CA ALA A 125 6.80 -6.45 -0.72
C ALA A 125 6.48 -6.71 0.76
N ALA A 126 5.73 -5.81 1.41
CA ALA A 126 5.24 -6.02 2.77
C ALA A 126 4.24 -7.16 2.85
N ALA A 127 3.28 -7.23 1.93
CA ALA A 127 2.35 -8.36 1.88
C ALA A 127 3.10 -9.68 1.72
N THR A 128 4.02 -9.77 0.75
CA THR A 128 4.85 -10.96 0.52
C THR A 128 5.68 -11.34 1.74
N ALA A 129 6.38 -10.39 2.37
CA ALA A 129 7.21 -10.67 3.54
C ALA A 129 6.39 -11.30 4.68
N LEU A 130 5.17 -10.81 4.91
CA LEU A 130 4.30 -11.35 5.95
C LEU A 130 3.72 -12.72 5.56
N THR A 131 3.30 -12.90 4.30
CA THR A 131 2.67 -14.16 3.86
C THR A 131 3.68 -15.30 3.71
N MET A 132 4.97 -15.02 3.49
CA MET A 132 6.04 -16.02 3.53
C MET A 132 6.21 -16.67 4.92
N HIS A 133 5.79 -15.97 5.98
CA HIS A 133 6.03 -16.41 7.36
C HIS A 133 4.74 -16.78 8.11
N THR A 134 3.61 -16.95 7.41
CA THR A 134 2.34 -17.31 8.05
C THR A 134 1.52 -18.28 7.20
N ALA A 135 0.94 -19.27 7.87
CA ALA A 135 -0.04 -20.17 7.28
C ALA A 135 -1.48 -19.61 7.37
N ARG A 136 -1.67 -18.51 8.13
CA ARG A 136 -3.00 -17.93 8.36
C ARG A 136 -3.60 -17.42 7.06
N PRO A 137 -4.92 -17.60 6.83
CA PRO A 137 -5.60 -16.97 5.70
C PRO A 137 -5.42 -15.45 5.73
N SER A 138 -4.73 -14.90 4.74
CA SER A 138 -4.48 -13.48 4.57
C SER A 138 -5.39 -12.92 3.50
N THR A 139 -6.43 -12.21 3.92
CA THR A 139 -7.44 -11.62 3.03
C THR A 139 -7.00 -10.24 2.58
N THR A 140 -7.18 -9.92 1.30
CA THR A 140 -7.01 -8.56 0.78
C THR A 140 -8.12 -8.21 -0.20
N ILE A 141 -8.41 -6.92 -0.33
CA ILE A 141 -9.39 -6.40 -1.28
C ILE A 141 -8.71 -6.12 -2.61
N TYR A 142 -9.18 -6.80 -3.64
CA TYR A 142 -8.64 -6.78 -4.99
C TYR A 142 -9.55 -5.99 -5.94
N THR A 143 -8.93 -5.39 -6.95
CA THR A 143 -9.64 -4.76 -8.07
C THR A 143 -9.19 -5.47 -9.33
N THR A 144 -10.14 -6.06 -10.07
CA THR A 144 -9.86 -6.69 -11.36
C THR A 144 -9.23 -5.70 -12.32
N GLN A 145 -8.12 -6.08 -12.93
CA GLN A 145 -7.45 -5.29 -13.97
C GLN A 145 -8.18 -5.43 -15.30
N ARG A 146 -8.06 -4.41 -16.15
CA ARG A 146 -8.75 -4.37 -17.45
C ARG A 146 -8.25 -5.43 -18.43
N ASP A 147 -6.95 -5.73 -18.41
CA ASP A 147 -6.36 -6.77 -19.25
C ASP A 147 -6.32 -8.08 -18.44
N PRO A 148 -7.03 -9.14 -18.90
CA PRO A 148 -7.08 -10.41 -18.18
C PRO A 148 -5.71 -11.08 -17.98
N LEU A 149 -4.76 -10.92 -18.90
CA LEU A 149 -3.41 -11.48 -18.73
C LEU A 149 -2.64 -10.78 -17.62
N VAL A 150 -2.78 -9.46 -17.54
CA VAL A 150 -2.16 -8.66 -16.47
C VAL A 150 -2.86 -8.93 -15.13
N ASP A 151 -4.18 -9.11 -15.15
CA ASP A 151 -4.95 -9.48 -13.95
C ASP A 151 -4.45 -10.79 -13.37
N GLU A 152 -4.36 -11.83 -14.20
CA GLU A 152 -3.88 -13.15 -13.79
C GLU A 152 -2.45 -13.09 -13.28
N TRP A 153 -1.55 -12.41 -14.00
CA TRP A 153 -0.16 -12.22 -13.57
C TRP A 153 -0.04 -11.56 -12.19
N ILE A 154 -0.87 -10.57 -11.88
CA ILE A 154 -0.90 -9.91 -10.57
C ILE A 154 -1.47 -10.83 -9.49
N ARG A 155 -2.53 -11.58 -9.80
CA ARG A 155 -3.15 -12.53 -8.86
C ARG A 155 -2.17 -13.62 -8.48
N GLU A 156 -1.48 -14.21 -9.45
CA GLU A 156 -0.44 -15.23 -9.21
C GLU A 156 0.73 -14.66 -8.40
N GLY A 157 1.23 -13.48 -8.78
CA GLY A 157 2.31 -12.82 -8.02
C GLY A 157 1.95 -12.56 -6.55
N ARG A 158 0.71 -12.16 -6.27
CA ARG A 158 0.23 -11.90 -4.91
C ARG A 158 -0.10 -13.16 -4.11
N LYS A 159 -0.44 -14.27 -4.77
CA LYS A 159 -0.75 -15.56 -4.14
C LYS A 159 0.45 -16.48 -4.01
N ARG A 160 1.59 -16.10 -4.59
CA ARG A 160 2.79 -16.91 -4.66
C ARG A 160 3.24 -17.51 -3.31
N PHE A 161 3.08 -16.76 -2.22
CA PHE A 161 3.51 -17.18 -0.88
C PHE A 161 2.37 -17.08 0.12
N GLY A 162 2.24 -18.12 0.95
CA GLY A 162 1.21 -18.22 1.99
C GLY A 162 -0.20 -18.42 1.46
N ASN A 163 -1.19 -18.29 2.35
CA ASN A 163 -2.60 -18.49 2.03
C ASN A 163 -3.31 -17.16 1.75
N VAL A 164 -3.16 -16.61 0.54
CA VAL A 164 -3.75 -15.30 0.18
C VAL A 164 -5.13 -15.42 -0.46
N ILE A 165 -6.10 -14.74 0.13
CA ILE A 165 -7.49 -14.67 -0.36
C ILE A 165 -7.73 -13.26 -0.93
N ALA A 166 -7.74 -13.16 -2.28
CA ALA A 166 -8.01 -11.92 -2.99
C ALA A 166 -9.50 -11.78 -3.33
N LEU A 167 -10.22 -10.98 -2.55
CA LEU A 167 -11.66 -10.73 -2.70
C LEU A 167 -11.91 -9.44 -3.47
N ASN A 168 -12.80 -9.46 -4.45
CA ASN A 168 -13.23 -8.26 -5.13
C ASN A 168 -14.22 -7.47 -4.26
N ARG A 169 -14.29 -6.15 -4.47
CA ARG A 169 -15.27 -5.30 -3.78
C ARG A 169 -16.72 -5.77 -3.99
N VAL A 170 -17.01 -6.36 -5.16
CA VAL A 170 -18.34 -6.90 -5.50
C VAL A 170 -18.72 -8.14 -4.68
N ASP A 171 -17.75 -8.83 -4.08
CA ASP A 171 -17.99 -10.00 -3.22
C ASP A 171 -18.56 -9.59 -1.84
N GLY A 172 -18.58 -8.28 -1.56
CA GLY A 172 -19.11 -7.69 -0.34
C GLY A 172 -18.22 -7.91 0.88
N ILE A 173 -18.70 -7.44 2.04
CA ILE A 173 -17.91 -7.42 3.28
C ILE A 173 -18.02 -8.70 4.11
N LYS A 174 -19.05 -9.54 3.86
CA LYS A 174 -19.36 -10.71 4.70
C LYS A 174 -18.21 -11.73 4.73
N PRO A 175 -17.57 -12.10 3.60
CA PRO A 175 -16.47 -13.06 3.63
C PRO A 175 -15.25 -12.54 4.40
N ILE A 176 -14.98 -11.23 4.31
CA ILE A 176 -13.88 -10.58 5.05
C ILE A 176 -14.12 -10.69 6.56
N VAL A 177 -15.32 -10.31 7.03
CA VAL A 177 -15.67 -10.38 8.45
C VAL A 177 -15.65 -11.82 8.97
N ALA A 178 -16.16 -12.77 8.18
CA ALA A 178 -16.13 -14.19 8.53
C ALA A 178 -14.69 -14.73 8.63
N GLY A 179 -13.81 -14.33 7.71
CA GLY A 179 -12.39 -14.68 7.74
C GLY A 179 -11.68 -14.13 8.97
N LEU A 180 -11.90 -12.85 9.30
CA LEU A 180 -11.37 -12.23 10.53
C LEU A 180 -11.83 -12.98 11.78
N ARG A 181 -13.13 -13.26 11.92
CA ARG A 181 -13.67 -13.96 13.11
C ARG A 181 -13.14 -15.39 13.29
N LYS A 182 -12.56 -16.00 12.25
CA LYS A 182 -11.89 -17.30 12.29
C LYS A 182 -10.39 -17.19 12.60
N GLY A 183 -9.89 -16.02 13.00
CA GLY A 183 -8.47 -15.78 13.25
C GLY A 183 -7.66 -15.50 11.98
N GLY A 184 -8.31 -15.13 10.87
CA GLY A 184 -7.63 -14.68 9.66
C GLY A 184 -7.00 -13.30 9.80
N LEU A 185 -6.16 -12.95 8.83
CA LEU A 185 -5.59 -11.62 8.66
C LEU A 185 -6.37 -10.85 7.59
N LEU A 186 -6.53 -9.54 7.76
CA LEU A 186 -6.96 -8.63 6.71
C LEU A 186 -5.85 -7.63 6.40
N TYR A 187 -5.22 -7.74 5.24
CA TYR A 187 -4.28 -6.74 4.72
C TYR A 187 -5.06 -5.59 4.07
N LEU A 188 -5.28 -4.52 4.84
CA LEU A 188 -6.16 -3.41 4.47
C LEU A 188 -5.37 -2.14 4.17
N LEU A 189 -5.67 -1.52 3.03
CA LEU A 189 -5.12 -0.24 2.61
C LEU A 189 -6.24 0.82 2.53
N PRO A 190 -6.58 1.51 3.63
CA PRO A 190 -7.81 2.31 3.75
C PRO A 190 -7.63 3.81 3.42
N ASP A 191 -6.47 4.22 2.92
CA ASP A 191 -6.03 5.62 2.79
C ASP A 191 -6.26 6.25 1.41
N MET A 192 -7.18 5.68 0.62
CA MET A 192 -7.51 6.14 -0.73
C MET A 192 -8.86 6.87 -0.79
N ASP A 193 -9.00 7.71 -1.83
CA ASP A 193 -10.24 8.41 -2.17
C ASP A 193 -11.01 7.59 -3.22
N PHE A 194 -12.16 7.07 -2.82
CA PHE A 194 -13.03 6.23 -3.63
C PHE A 194 -14.32 6.93 -4.09
N GLY A 195 -14.39 8.25 -4.01
CA GLY A 195 -15.61 9.01 -4.33
C GLY A 195 -16.34 9.51 -3.10
N ARG A 196 -17.62 9.86 -3.26
CA ARG A 196 -18.49 10.32 -2.17
C ARG A 196 -19.17 9.16 -1.44
N ASP A 197 -19.46 8.09 -2.17
CA ASP A 197 -20.27 6.99 -1.66
C ASP A 197 -19.59 6.28 -0.49
N GLN A 198 -20.30 6.25 0.65
CA GLN A 198 -19.87 5.60 1.89
C GLN A 198 -18.53 6.12 2.43
N THR A 199 -18.22 7.40 2.19
CA THR A 199 -17.04 8.08 2.73
C THR A 199 -17.43 9.12 3.77
N VAL A 200 -16.44 9.53 4.58
CA VAL A 200 -16.56 10.66 5.49
C VAL A 200 -15.45 11.66 5.18
N PHE A 201 -15.75 12.95 5.33
CA PHE A 201 -14.73 13.99 5.24
C PHE A 201 -14.07 14.16 6.59
N VAL A 202 -12.81 13.74 6.69
CA VAL A 202 -11.97 13.93 7.87
C VAL A 202 -10.65 14.59 7.48
N PRO A 203 -9.98 15.32 8.39
CA PRO A 203 -8.72 15.98 8.08
C PRO A 203 -7.63 14.97 7.69
N PHE A 204 -6.83 15.32 6.68
CA PHE A 204 -5.56 14.69 6.35
C PHE A 204 -4.56 15.82 6.07
N TYR A 205 -3.56 15.99 6.94
CA TYR A 205 -2.71 17.19 6.99
C TYR A 205 -3.52 18.49 7.05
N GLY A 206 -4.60 18.51 7.84
CA GLY A 206 -5.50 19.66 7.98
C GLY A 206 -6.45 19.89 6.79
N VAL A 207 -6.28 19.19 5.68
CA VAL A 207 -7.16 19.32 4.51
C VAL A 207 -8.29 18.30 4.59
N PRO A 208 -9.56 18.69 4.40
CA PRO A 208 -10.68 17.74 4.33
C PRO A 208 -10.46 16.74 3.19
N ALA A 209 -10.41 15.44 3.53
CA ALA A 209 -10.20 14.36 2.59
C ALA A 209 -11.34 13.33 2.68
N SER A 210 -11.92 12.97 1.53
CA SER A 210 -12.86 11.86 1.45
C SER A 210 -12.12 10.56 1.80
N THR A 211 -12.55 9.91 2.89
CA THR A 211 -11.89 8.72 3.42
C THR A 211 -12.93 7.64 3.71
N VAL A 212 -12.66 6.41 3.27
CA VAL A 212 -13.55 5.29 3.55
C VAL A 212 -13.33 4.83 5.01
N PRO A 213 -14.37 4.77 5.85
CA PRO A 213 -14.27 4.32 7.24
C PRO A 213 -14.13 2.79 7.36
N SER A 214 -13.46 2.14 6.43
CA SER A 214 -13.38 0.67 6.34
C SER A 214 -12.60 0.07 7.51
N LEU A 215 -11.53 0.72 7.96
CA LEU A 215 -10.69 0.22 9.04
C LEU A 215 -11.48 0.05 10.36
N SER A 216 -12.19 1.09 10.79
CA SER A 216 -13.04 1.04 12.00
C SER A 216 -14.14 0.00 11.86
N ARG A 217 -14.84 -0.02 10.72
CA ARG A 217 -15.93 -0.98 10.44
C ARG A 217 -15.45 -2.42 10.49
N PHE A 218 -14.36 -2.75 9.81
CA PHE A 218 -13.83 -4.12 9.81
C PHE A 218 -13.27 -4.51 11.17
N ALA A 219 -12.60 -3.59 11.88
CA ALA A 219 -12.06 -3.88 13.21
C ALA A 219 -13.20 -4.24 14.19
N ARG A 220 -14.29 -3.47 14.17
CA ARG A 220 -15.46 -3.70 15.04
C ARG A 220 -16.19 -4.99 14.67
N LEU A 221 -16.52 -5.18 13.38
CA LEU A 221 -17.28 -6.35 12.92
C LEU A 221 -16.49 -7.65 13.05
N GLY A 222 -15.20 -7.60 12.74
CA GLY A 222 -14.25 -8.72 12.81
C GLY A 222 -13.72 -9.01 14.21
N ARG A 223 -13.99 -8.13 15.20
CA ARG A 223 -13.39 -8.16 16.54
C ARG A 223 -11.87 -8.27 16.47
N ALA A 224 -11.29 -7.47 15.60
CA ALA A 224 -9.89 -7.57 15.22
C ALA A 224 -9.11 -6.36 15.73
N LYS A 225 -7.94 -6.63 16.31
CA LYS A 225 -6.98 -5.57 16.62
C LYS A 225 -6.38 -5.01 15.33
N VAL A 226 -5.98 -3.74 15.38
CA VAL A 226 -5.34 -3.07 14.24
C VAL A 226 -3.84 -2.97 14.48
N VAL A 227 -3.06 -3.56 13.57
CA VAL A 227 -1.59 -3.58 13.62
C VAL A 227 -1.06 -2.84 12.40
N PRO A 228 -0.34 -1.72 12.57
CA PRO A 228 0.27 -1.01 11.44
C PRO A 228 1.44 -1.81 10.86
N VAL A 229 1.47 -1.87 9.53
CA VAL A 229 2.57 -2.45 8.75
C VAL A 229 3.05 -1.40 7.76
N VAL A 230 4.26 -0.90 7.96
CA VAL A 230 4.83 0.17 7.14
C VAL A 230 6.00 -0.39 6.34
N SER A 231 5.98 -0.18 5.02
CA SER A 231 7.03 -0.67 4.11
C SER A 231 7.96 0.45 3.70
N LYS A 232 9.26 0.19 3.79
CA LYS A 232 10.32 1.08 3.35
C LYS A 232 11.18 0.38 2.31
N LEU A 233 11.23 0.93 1.11
CA LEU A 233 12.18 0.57 0.07
C LEU A 233 13.58 1.01 0.51
N THR A 234 14.51 0.06 0.53
CA THR A 234 15.93 0.27 0.86
C THR A 234 16.81 -0.06 -0.34
N ARG A 235 18.13 0.19 -0.21
CA ARG A 235 19.09 -0.15 -1.26
C ARG A 235 19.06 -1.64 -1.63
N ASP A 236 18.93 -2.49 -0.62
CA ASP A 236 19.10 -3.94 -0.75
C ASP A 236 17.78 -4.70 -0.82
N GLY A 237 16.64 -4.00 -0.76
CA GLY A 237 15.32 -4.62 -0.79
C GLY A 237 14.28 -3.78 -0.06
N TYR A 238 13.64 -4.36 0.95
CA TYR A 238 12.62 -3.71 1.76
C TYR A 238 12.80 -3.99 3.25
N GLU A 239 12.51 -2.98 4.06
CA GLU A 239 12.23 -3.14 5.48
C GLU A 239 10.72 -3.05 5.71
N ILE A 240 10.19 -4.02 6.45
CA ILE A 240 8.78 -4.12 6.79
C ILE A 240 8.70 -3.94 8.31
N GLU A 241 8.21 -2.78 8.72
CA GLU A 241 8.06 -2.46 10.14
C GLU A 241 6.64 -2.82 10.59
N VAL A 242 6.55 -3.84 11.46
CA VAL A 242 5.32 -4.24 12.15
C VAL A 242 5.29 -3.50 13.49
N LEU A 243 4.36 -2.55 13.64
CA LEU A 243 4.25 -1.74 14.84
C LEU A 243 3.34 -2.41 15.89
N PRO A 244 3.40 -2.00 17.17
CA PRO A 244 2.45 -2.48 18.17
C PRO A 244 1.00 -2.22 17.75
N ALA A 245 0.10 -3.11 18.16
CA ALA A 245 -1.32 -2.92 17.95
C ALA A 245 -1.81 -1.61 18.57
N TRP A 246 -2.73 -0.94 17.89
CA TRP A 246 -3.42 0.22 18.43
C TRP A 246 -4.29 -0.21 19.61
N ARG A 247 -4.10 0.43 20.77
CA ARG A 247 -4.84 0.09 22.00
C ARG A 247 -6.24 0.70 22.02
N ASP A 248 -6.38 1.92 21.49
CA ASP A 248 -7.62 2.70 21.54
C ASP A 248 -8.32 2.71 20.18
N PHE A 249 -8.56 1.53 19.59
CA PHE A 249 -9.20 1.41 18.28
C PHE A 249 -9.87 0.04 18.07
N PRO A 250 -11.08 -0.02 17.48
CA PRO A 250 -11.95 1.09 17.12
C PRO A 250 -12.69 1.63 18.35
N SER A 251 -13.07 2.91 18.33
CA SER A 251 -14.05 3.47 19.28
C SER A 251 -15.48 3.23 18.78
N GLU A 252 -16.49 3.78 19.46
CA GLU A 252 -17.87 3.76 18.96
C GLU A 252 -18.11 4.79 17.84
N ASP A 253 -17.28 5.83 17.73
CA ASP A 253 -17.39 6.88 16.72
C ASP A 253 -16.50 6.58 15.50
N VAL A 254 -17.15 6.17 14.43
CA VAL A 254 -16.49 5.82 13.17
C VAL A 254 -15.80 7.03 12.49
N VAL A 255 -16.32 8.25 12.67
CA VAL A 255 -15.74 9.46 12.09
C VAL A 255 -14.47 9.83 12.85
N ALA A 256 -14.53 9.80 14.19
CA ALA A 256 -13.37 10.02 15.05
C ALA A 256 -12.26 9.00 14.78
N ASP A 257 -12.61 7.71 14.65
CA ASP A 257 -11.67 6.65 14.28
C ASP A 257 -11.01 6.92 12.91
N THR A 258 -11.78 7.36 11.93
CA THR A 258 -11.26 7.64 10.57
C THR A 258 -10.32 8.86 10.59
N ALA A 259 -10.61 9.87 11.41
CA ALA A 259 -9.71 11.00 11.63
C ALA A 259 -8.42 10.56 12.35
N LEU A 260 -8.52 9.74 13.40
CA LEU A 260 -7.36 9.18 14.11
C LEU A 260 -6.46 8.34 13.20
N MET A 261 -7.05 7.53 12.32
CA MET A 261 -6.33 6.78 11.30
C MET A 261 -5.50 7.72 10.41
N ASN A 262 -6.09 8.81 9.92
CA ASN A 262 -5.38 9.80 9.12
C ASN A 262 -4.25 10.50 9.90
N VAL A 263 -4.42 10.76 11.20
CA VAL A 263 -3.36 11.32 12.06
C VAL A 263 -2.19 10.34 12.21
N ARG A 264 -2.48 9.07 12.51
CA ARG A 264 -1.45 8.04 12.63
C ARG A 264 -0.72 7.80 11.31
N LEU A 265 -1.46 7.83 10.19
CA LEU A 265 -0.89 7.78 8.85
C LEU A 265 0.09 8.92 8.58
N GLN A 266 -0.24 10.17 8.94
CA GLN A 266 0.67 11.31 8.80
C GLN A 266 2.01 11.04 9.51
N GLY A 267 1.96 10.53 10.75
CA GLY A 267 3.15 10.16 11.49
C GLY A 267 4.06 9.16 10.74
N TYR A 268 3.49 8.18 10.04
CA TYR A 268 4.27 7.24 9.23
C TYR A 268 4.83 7.88 7.96
N ILE A 269 4.03 8.70 7.27
CA ILE A 269 4.44 9.41 6.04
C ILE A 269 5.59 10.36 6.35
N ASP A 270 5.54 11.07 7.47
CA ASP A 270 6.54 12.06 7.84
C ASP A 270 7.95 11.46 8.03
N THR A 271 8.05 10.15 8.32
CA THR A 271 9.34 9.45 8.41
C THR A 271 10.01 9.21 7.05
N MET A 272 9.23 9.15 5.96
CA MET A 272 9.74 8.88 4.60
C MET A 272 8.78 9.42 3.54
N PRO A 273 8.62 10.75 3.45
CA PRO A 273 7.55 11.37 2.67
C PRO A 273 7.60 10.98 1.19
N SER A 274 8.77 10.77 0.59
CA SER A 274 8.88 10.39 -0.82
C SER A 274 8.38 8.99 -1.16
N GLN A 275 8.21 8.11 -0.16
CA GLN A 275 7.78 6.73 -0.36
C GLN A 275 6.26 6.49 -0.25
N TYR A 276 5.50 7.51 0.16
CA TYR A 276 4.05 7.45 0.14
C TYR A 276 3.49 7.60 -1.28
N TYR A 277 2.35 6.98 -1.57
CA TYR A 277 1.73 6.92 -2.90
C TYR A 277 1.08 8.25 -3.35
N TRP A 278 1.88 9.31 -3.44
CA TRP A 278 1.44 10.66 -3.83
C TRP A 278 0.90 10.78 -5.25
N VAL A 279 1.08 9.76 -6.07
CA VAL A 279 0.52 9.69 -7.42
C VAL A 279 -1.01 9.53 -7.41
N HIS A 280 -1.61 9.16 -6.27
CA HIS A 280 -3.07 9.15 -6.10
C HIS A 280 -3.64 10.55 -5.93
N ARG A 281 -4.84 10.77 -6.48
CA ARG A 281 -5.60 12.01 -6.25
C ARG A 281 -6.32 11.93 -4.91
N ARG A 282 -5.58 12.05 -3.80
CA ARG A 282 -6.07 11.95 -2.41
C ARG A 282 -7.21 12.89 -2.06
N PHE A 283 -7.27 14.05 -2.70
CA PHE A 283 -8.25 15.12 -2.47
C PHE A 283 -9.20 15.33 -3.66
N LYS A 284 -9.49 14.29 -4.45
CA LYS A 284 -10.26 14.42 -5.70
C LYS A 284 -11.71 14.76 -5.39
N THR A 285 -12.26 14.05 -4.42
CA THR A 285 -13.58 14.30 -3.85
C THR A 285 -13.46 15.39 -2.81
N ARG A 286 -14.25 16.46 -2.97
CA ARG A 286 -14.24 17.64 -2.09
C ARG A 286 -15.58 17.78 -1.35
N PRO A 287 -15.62 18.44 -0.18
CA PRO A 287 -16.88 18.83 0.45
C PRO A 287 -17.77 19.64 -0.51
N ASP A 288 -19.07 19.70 -0.25
CA ASP A 288 -19.99 20.47 -1.07
C ASP A 288 -19.62 21.96 -1.07
N GLY A 289 -19.66 22.58 -2.24
CA GLY A 289 -19.22 23.97 -2.45
C GLY A 289 -17.70 24.20 -2.50
N ALA A 290 -16.86 23.21 -2.19
CA ALA A 290 -15.41 23.38 -2.25
C ALA A 290 -14.86 23.21 -3.69
N ALA A 291 -13.92 24.08 -4.06
CA ALA A 291 -13.27 24.05 -5.37
C ALA A 291 -12.39 22.79 -5.56
N PRO A 292 -12.24 22.29 -6.81
CA PRO A 292 -11.29 21.23 -7.14
C PRO A 292 -9.84 21.70 -6.97
N VAL A 293 -8.93 20.77 -6.70
CA VAL A 293 -7.50 21.06 -6.45
C VAL A 293 -6.53 20.45 -7.46
N TYR A 294 -6.99 19.58 -8.36
CA TYR A 294 -6.17 18.88 -9.38
C TYR A 294 -6.48 19.28 -10.81
#